data_AF-A0A497CRV9-F1
#
_entry.id   AF-A0A497CRV9-F1
#
_cell.length_a   1.000
_cell.length_b   1.000
_cell.length_c   1.000
_cell.angle_alpha   90.00
_cell.angle_beta   90.00
_cell.angle_gamma   90.00
#
_symmetry.space_group_name_H-M   'P 1'
#
loop_
_entity.id
_entity.type
_entity.pdbx_description
1 polymer ?
#
loop_
_entity_poly.entity_id
_entity_poly.type
_entity_poly.pdbx_seq_one_letter_code
_entity_poly.pdbx_strand_id
1 'polypeptide(L)'
;MADEDIDMSDELLMSDASILTEMPEYSKVRGGESEMFDRSFENAPPLIPHRVGGFLPIKIDDNKCLRCHMPDKAPEFEAIPLPKTHFTSYRPLVIEEEGKYRVDAHEGEVIEKDLGHFNGAMFNCSQCHVPQATVTVDIPNTFDPDYRKSSNKSQSNLKDNIGEGVR
;
A
#
# COMPACT_ATOMS: atom_id res chain seq x y z
N MET A 1 -33.16 5.79 -28.23
CA MET A 1 -33.65 4.50 -27.73
C MET A 1 -33.15 4.44 -26.31
N ALA A 2 -34.10 4.44 -25.37
CA ALA A 2 -33.82 4.56 -23.94
C ALA A 2 -33.10 3.30 -23.44
N ASP A 3 -32.25 3.49 -22.43
CA ASP A 3 -31.76 2.43 -21.54
C ASP A 3 -32.96 1.61 -21.02
N GLU A 4 -33.13 0.39 -21.52
CA GLU A 4 -34.17 -0.54 -21.03
C GLU A 4 -33.60 -1.87 -20.51
N ASP A 5 -32.28 -2.05 -20.44
CA ASP A 5 -31.65 -3.31 -20.02
C ASP A 5 -30.68 -3.16 -18.83
N ILE A 6 -31.02 -2.33 -17.84
CA ILE A 6 -30.46 -2.49 -16.49
C ILE A 6 -31.59 -2.95 -15.59
N ASP A 7 -31.76 -4.27 -15.52
CA ASP A 7 -32.66 -4.91 -14.59
C ASP A 7 -32.16 -4.70 -13.15
N MET A 8 -32.65 -3.65 -12.49
CA MET A 8 -32.40 -3.37 -11.07
C MET A 8 -33.33 -4.18 -10.15
N SER A 9 -33.99 -5.24 -10.63
CA SER A 9 -34.90 -6.07 -9.82
C SER A 9 -34.21 -7.20 -9.05
N ASP A 10 -32.87 -7.23 -9.01
CA ASP A 10 -32.15 -8.22 -8.24
C ASP A 10 -32.51 -8.07 -6.75
N GLU A 11 -33.27 -9.03 -6.23
CA GLU A 11 -33.81 -9.06 -4.87
C GLU A 11 -32.68 -8.95 -3.82
N LEU A 12 -31.45 -9.30 -4.21
CA LEU A 12 -30.21 -9.09 -3.46
C LEU A 12 -29.84 -7.61 -3.25
N LEU A 13 -30.05 -6.74 -4.24
CA LEU A 13 -29.77 -5.29 -4.15
C LEU A 13 -30.79 -4.56 -3.26
N MET A 14 -31.98 -5.14 -3.09
CA MET A 14 -33.12 -4.55 -2.36
C MET A 14 -33.29 -5.14 -0.95
N SER A 15 -32.50 -6.14 -0.57
CA SER A 15 -32.54 -6.73 0.77
C SER A 15 -31.52 -6.09 1.71
N ASP A 16 -31.96 -5.61 2.87
CA ASP A 16 -31.09 -5.13 3.97
C ASP A 16 -30.37 -6.27 4.72
N ALA A 17 -30.40 -7.50 4.18
CA ALA A 17 -29.80 -8.66 4.80
C ALA A 17 -28.29 -8.65 4.57
N SER A 18 -27.52 -8.35 5.60
CA SER A 18 -26.08 -8.54 5.57
C SER A 18 -25.74 -10.03 5.43
N ILE A 19 -25.14 -10.35 4.31
CA ILE A 19 -24.49 -11.62 3.95
C ILE A 19 -23.22 -11.93 4.76
N LEU A 20 -22.65 -10.92 5.44
CA LEU A 20 -21.66 -11.16 6.49
C LEU A 20 -22.37 -11.81 7.68
N THR A 21 -22.40 -13.14 7.68
CA THR A 21 -23.03 -13.96 8.73
C THR A 21 -22.20 -13.96 10.02
N GLU A 22 -20.92 -13.61 9.93
CA GLU A 22 -19.98 -13.58 11.05
C GLU A 22 -19.12 -12.31 11.02
N MET A 23 -18.61 -11.92 12.19
CA MET A 23 -17.68 -10.80 12.29
C MET A 23 -16.35 -11.13 11.60
N PRO A 24 -15.75 -10.18 10.85
CA PRO A 24 -14.45 -10.39 10.21
C PRO A 24 -13.36 -10.73 11.23
N GLU A 25 -12.68 -11.85 11.01
CA GLU A 25 -11.51 -12.24 11.81
C GLU A 25 -10.21 -11.82 11.11
N TYR A 26 -9.36 -11.05 11.77
CA TYR A 26 -8.02 -10.74 11.28
C TYR A 26 -7.01 -11.82 11.68
N SER A 27 -5.94 -11.94 10.88
CA SER A 27 -4.84 -12.85 11.16
C SER A 27 -4.32 -12.70 12.59
N LYS A 28 -4.20 -13.83 13.30
CA LYS A 28 -3.62 -13.96 14.64
C LYS A 28 -2.15 -14.42 14.60
N VAL A 29 -1.62 -14.70 13.40
CA VAL A 29 -0.29 -15.23 13.12
C VAL A 29 0.78 -14.17 13.35
N ARG A 30 1.96 -14.55 13.86
CA ARG A 30 3.07 -13.62 14.07
C ARG A 30 3.84 -13.38 12.77
N GLY A 31 4.53 -12.24 12.67
CA GLY A 31 5.45 -12.00 11.57
C GLY A 31 6.53 -13.09 11.52
N GLY A 32 6.90 -13.53 10.32
CA GLY A 32 7.83 -14.65 10.08
C GLY A 32 7.16 -16.03 10.00
N GLU A 33 5.94 -16.18 10.53
CA GLU A 33 5.19 -17.45 10.50
C GLU A 33 4.08 -17.47 9.43
N SER A 34 3.76 -16.32 8.85
CA SER A 34 2.67 -16.15 7.87
C SER A 34 3.14 -16.38 6.43
N GLU A 35 2.28 -16.95 5.60
CA GLU A 35 2.48 -16.95 4.15
C GLU A 35 2.33 -15.53 3.59
N MET A 36 3.17 -15.20 2.60
CA MET A 36 3.11 -13.91 1.93
C MET A 36 1.97 -13.89 0.92
N PHE A 37 1.34 -12.74 0.77
CA PHE A 37 0.41 -12.50 -0.33
C PHE A 37 1.16 -11.98 -1.55
N ASP A 38 0.72 -12.40 -2.73
CA ASP A 38 1.01 -11.66 -3.95
C ASP A 38 0.45 -10.23 -3.81
N ARG A 39 1.14 -9.25 -4.41
CA ARG A 39 0.63 -7.88 -4.51
C ARG A 39 -0.71 -7.88 -5.25
N SER A 40 -1.50 -6.83 -5.04
CA SER A 40 -2.76 -6.69 -5.76
C SER A 40 -2.54 -6.34 -7.23
N PHE A 41 -1.48 -5.60 -7.55
CA PHE A 41 -1.01 -5.28 -8.91
C PHE A 41 0.45 -4.79 -8.82
N GLU A 42 1.12 -4.58 -9.96
CA GLU A 42 2.51 -4.10 -9.98
C GLU A 42 2.66 -2.79 -9.18
N ASN A 43 3.62 -2.78 -8.24
CA ASN A 43 3.88 -1.66 -7.31
C ASN A 43 2.78 -1.31 -6.31
N ALA A 44 1.67 -2.06 -6.25
CA ALA A 44 0.69 -1.93 -5.17
C ALA A 44 1.36 -2.15 -3.80
N PRO A 45 1.04 -1.36 -2.75
CA PRO A 45 1.51 -1.64 -1.41
C PRO A 45 1.15 -3.08 -1.00
N PRO A 46 2.10 -3.90 -0.52
CA PRO A 46 1.82 -5.27 -0.11
C PRO A 46 0.85 -5.29 1.07
N LEU A 47 -0.07 -6.26 1.04
CA LEU A 47 -0.97 -6.57 2.14
C LEU A 47 -0.17 -7.12 3.33
N ILE A 48 -0.63 -6.88 4.55
CA ILE A 48 0.06 -7.32 5.76
C ILE A 48 -0.37 -8.78 6.07
N PRO A 49 0.54 -9.77 6.04
CA PRO A 49 0.20 -11.19 6.22
C PRO A 49 0.13 -11.63 7.68
N HIS A 50 0.55 -10.78 8.62
CA HIS A 50 0.59 -11.09 10.05
C HIS A 50 -0.35 -10.19 10.86
N ARG A 51 -0.53 -10.56 12.13
CA ARG A 51 -1.27 -9.76 13.09
C ARG A 51 -0.63 -8.39 13.31
N VAL A 52 -1.45 -7.36 13.46
CA VAL A 52 -1.02 -5.99 13.81
C VAL A 52 -1.59 -5.50 15.15
N GLY A 53 -2.25 -6.39 15.89
CA GLY A 53 -2.79 -6.09 17.22
C GLY A 53 -1.69 -5.58 18.16
N GLY A 54 -1.91 -4.39 18.73
CA GLY A 54 -0.93 -3.71 19.59
C GLY A 54 0.16 -2.92 18.84
N PHE A 55 0.16 -2.91 17.51
CA PHE A 55 1.06 -2.08 16.70
C PHE A 55 0.41 -0.76 16.27
N LEU A 56 -0.93 -0.73 16.28
CA LEU A 56 -1.75 0.43 15.99
C LEU A 56 -2.39 0.96 17.29
N PRO A 57 -2.60 2.28 17.41
CA PRO A 57 -2.22 3.32 16.46
C PRO A 57 -0.70 3.58 16.44
N ILE A 58 -0.17 3.99 15.29
CA ILE A 58 1.20 4.48 15.17
C ILE A 58 1.27 5.86 15.84
N LYS A 59 2.25 6.05 16.73
CA LYS A 59 2.51 7.33 17.42
C LYS A 59 3.85 7.90 16.98
N ILE A 60 4.03 9.21 17.15
CA ILE A 60 5.24 9.93 16.73
C ILE A 60 6.53 9.32 17.32
N ASP A 61 6.44 8.80 18.54
CA ASP A 61 7.52 8.20 19.31
C ASP A 61 7.48 6.66 19.35
N ASP A 62 6.46 6.04 18.76
CA ASP A 62 6.27 4.58 18.79
C ASP A 62 5.66 4.07 17.48
N ASN A 63 6.55 3.70 16.56
CA ASN A 63 6.20 2.96 15.35
C ASN A 63 6.80 1.54 15.44
N LYS A 64 5.96 0.56 15.77
CA LYS A 64 6.39 -0.83 15.95
C LYS A 64 6.77 -1.51 14.64
N CYS A 65 6.23 -1.06 13.51
CA CYS A 65 6.53 -1.59 12.18
C CYS A 65 8.03 -1.43 11.86
N LEU A 66 8.58 -0.26 12.19
CA LEU A 66 9.99 0.07 11.93
C LEU A 66 10.98 -0.76 12.76
N ARG A 67 10.54 -1.38 13.86
CA ARG A 67 11.41 -2.23 14.69
C ARG A 67 11.87 -3.49 13.97
N CYS A 68 11.03 -3.99 13.05
CA CYS A 68 11.32 -5.18 12.26
C CYS A 68 11.59 -4.85 10.80
N HIS A 69 10.89 -3.89 10.18
CA HIS A 69 11.02 -3.66 8.73
C HIS A 69 12.13 -2.69 8.32
N MET A 70 12.80 -2.00 9.26
CA MET A 70 13.96 -1.17 8.91
C MET A 70 15.09 -2.03 8.32
N PRO A 71 15.77 -1.60 7.24
CA PRO A 71 16.77 -2.43 6.55
C PRO A 71 17.89 -2.98 7.44
N ASP A 72 18.30 -2.26 8.48
CA ASP A 72 19.33 -2.67 9.42
C ASP A 72 18.82 -3.64 10.50
N LYS A 73 17.50 -3.79 10.65
CA LYS A 73 16.84 -4.69 11.63
C LYS A 73 16.19 -5.90 10.99
N ALA A 74 15.69 -5.77 9.76
CA ALA A 74 14.93 -6.80 9.08
C ALA A 74 15.59 -8.19 9.05
N PRO A 75 16.91 -8.33 8.83
CA PRO A 75 17.56 -9.64 8.88
C PRO A 75 17.45 -10.35 10.24
N GLU A 76 17.43 -9.61 11.35
CA GLU A 76 17.32 -10.17 12.72
C GLU A 76 15.94 -10.78 12.98
N PHE A 77 14.90 -10.23 12.34
CA PHE A 77 13.52 -10.65 12.50
C PHE A 77 13.00 -11.47 11.32
N GLU A 78 13.87 -11.84 10.37
CA GLU A 78 13.52 -12.49 9.10
C GLU A 78 12.39 -11.74 8.36
N ALA A 79 12.32 -10.43 8.54
CA ALA A 79 11.33 -9.57 7.93
C ALA A 79 11.80 -9.10 6.55
N ILE A 80 10.86 -8.74 5.69
CA ILE A 80 11.19 -8.08 4.41
C ILE A 80 11.54 -6.62 4.71
N PRO A 81 12.76 -6.15 4.35
CA PRO A 81 13.14 -4.77 4.59
C PRO A 81 12.32 -3.81 3.73
N LEU A 82 12.09 -2.60 4.26
CA LEU A 82 11.47 -1.52 3.50
C LEU A 82 12.30 -1.23 2.23
N PRO A 83 11.67 -1.13 1.04
CA PRO A 83 12.37 -0.82 -0.19
C PRO A 83 12.87 0.64 -0.20
N LYS A 84 13.83 0.95 -1.09
CA LYS A 84 14.42 2.29 -1.24
C LYS A 84 13.40 3.41 -1.40
N THR A 85 12.22 3.14 -1.96
CA THR A 85 11.14 4.12 -2.11
C THR A 85 10.66 4.73 -0.78
N HIS A 86 10.85 4.04 0.36
CA HIS A 86 10.56 4.57 1.70
C HIS A 86 11.65 5.50 2.24
N PHE A 87 12.77 5.64 1.53
CA PHE A 87 13.91 6.50 1.87
C PHE A 87 14.11 7.60 0.82
N THR A 88 13.22 7.66 -0.16
CA THR A 88 13.25 8.65 -1.25
C THR A 88 12.08 9.62 -1.10
N SER A 89 12.34 10.91 -1.31
CA SER A 89 11.31 11.91 -1.56
C SER A 89 11.08 12.05 -3.06
N TYR A 90 9.82 11.88 -3.47
CA TYR A 90 9.35 12.16 -4.83
C TYR A 90 8.62 13.49 -4.94
N ARG A 91 8.70 14.32 -3.90
CA ARG A 91 8.00 15.59 -3.81
C ARG A 91 8.95 16.73 -4.15
N PRO A 92 8.60 17.58 -5.12
CA PRO A 92 9.28 18.85 -5.32
C PRO A 92 9.27 19.70 -4.04
N LEU A 93 10.35 20.43 -3.80
CA LEU A 93 10.46 21.45 -2.77
C LEU A 93 9.67 22.70 -3.15
N VAL A 94 9.11 23.32 -2.12
CA VAL A 94 8.51 24.65 -2.24
C VAL A 94 9.57 25.67 -1.80
N ILE A 95 9.96 26.55 -2.69
CA ILE A 95 10.93 27.62 -2.48
C ILE A 95 10.15 28.94 -2.32
N GLU A 96 10.43 29.67 -1.23
CA GLU A 96 9.94 31.02 -1.04
C GLU A 96 10.98 32.04 -1.52
N GLU A 97 10.61 32.91 -2.44
CA GLU A 97 11.41 34.03 -2.92
C GLU A 97 10.57 35.30 -2.90
N GLU A 98 10.99 36.31 -2.16
CA GLU A 98 10.33 37.62 -2.09
C GLU A 98 8.82 37.54 -1.74
N GLY A 99 8.45 36.62 -0.83
CA GLY A 99 7.06 36.38 -0.42
C GLY A 99 6.22 35.62 -1.45
N LYS A 100 6.83 35.09 -2.52
CA LYS A 100 6.18 34.22 -3.51
C LYS A 100 6.70 32.80 -3.37
N TYR A 101 5.77 31.84 -3.42
CA TYR A 101 6.11 30.42 -3.43
C TYR A 101 6.23 29.91 -4.87
N ARG A 102 7.29 29.14 -5.13
CA ARG A 102 7.53 28.44 -6.38
C ARG A 102 7.96 27.01 -6.08
N VAL A 103 7.75 26.12 -7.03
CA VAL A 103 8.10 24.71 -6.92
C VAL A 103 9.38 24.47 -7.73
N ASP A 104 10.32 23.70 -7.18
CA ASP A 104 11.61 23.40 -7.79
C ASP A 104 11.56 22.23 -8.79
N ALA A 105 10.49 22.16 -9.58
CA ALA A 105 10.30 21.15 -10.60
C ALA A 105 9.70 21.76 -11.87
N HIS A 106 10.20 21.30 -13.02
CA HIS A 106 9.61 21.62 -14.31
C HIS A 106 8.46 20.65 -14.65
N GLU A 107 7.59 21.07 -15.57
CA GLU A 107 6.60 20.16 -16.15
C GLU A 107 7.33 19.00 -16.85
N GLY A 108 6.84 17.77 -16.62
CA GLY A 108 7.49 16.56 -17.15
C GLY A 108 8.77 16.14 -16.40
N GLU A 109 9.13 16.80 -15.30
CA GLU A 109 10.28 16.42 -14.48
C GLU A 109 9.87 15.51 -13.32
N VAL A 110 10.57 14.39 -13.17
CA VAL A 110 10.44 13.55 -11.97
C VAL A 110 11.50 13.92 -10.96
N ILE A 111 11.05 14.43 -9.82
CA ILE A 111 11.90 14.67 -8.67
C ILE A 111 12.11 13.37 -7.92
N GLU A 112 13.36 13.04 -7.69
CA GLU A 112 13.77 11.91 -6.88
C GLU A 112 14.98 12.31 -6.03
N LYS A 113 14.76 12.39 -4.72
CA LYS A 113 15.80 12.72 -3.75
C LYS A 113 15.93 11.61 -2.72
N ASP A 114 17.04 10.88 -2.77
CA ASP A 114 17.42 9.97 -1.69
C ASP A 114 17.71 10.81 -0.43
N LEU A 115 17.01 10.50 0.65
CA LEU A 115 17.12 11.22 1.92
C LEU A 115 18.25 10.69 2.79
N GLY A 116 18.78 9.49 2.50
CA GLY A 116 19.73 8.78 3.36
C GLY A 116 19.15 8.34 4.71
N HIS A 117 17.87 8.60 4.95
CA HIS A 117 17.13 8.21 6.16
C HIS A 117 15.66 7.95 5.79
N PHE A 118 14.92 7.33 6.72
CA PHE A 118 13.52 7.00 6.51
C PHE A 118 12.69 8.25 6.20
N ASN A 119 11.90 8.21 5.12
CA ASN A 119 11.05 9.31 4.71
C ASN A 119 9.86 9.43 5.66
N GLY A 120 9.81 10.50 6.43
CA GLY A 120 8.71 10.78 7.37
C GLY A 120 7.32 10.84 6.71
N ALA A 121 7.23 11.11 5.42
CA ALA A 121 5.96 11.04 4.67
C ALA A 121 5.36 9.62 4.66
N MET A 122 6.19 8.59 4.82
CA MET A 122 5.77 7.18 4.85
C MET A 122 5.61 6.63 6.27
N PHE A 123 5.69 7.48 7.31
CA PHE A 123 5.70 7.05 8.71
C PHE A 123 4.42 6.32 9.13
N ASN A 124 3.26 6.75 8.62
CA ASN A 124 1.97 6.11 8.93
C ASN A 124 1.71 4.93 7.98
N CYS A 125 2.36 3.79 8.24
CA CYS A 125 2.32 2.61 7.37
C CYS A 125 0.89 2.15 7.02
N SER A 126 -0.04 2.27 7.97
CA SER A 126 -1.44 1.85 7.81
C SER A 126 -2.28 2.74 6.90
N GLN A 127 -1.71 3.83 6.35
CA GLN A 127 -2.38 4.62 5.31
C GLN A 127 -2.35 3.91 3.95
N CYS A 128 -1.38 3.02 3.73
CA CYS A 128 -1.19 2.31 2.46
C CYS A 128 -1.25 0.79 2.63
N HIS A 129 -0.69 0.26 3.73
CA HIS A 129 -0.64 -1.17 4.00
C HIS A 129 -1.78 -1.61 4.90
N VAL A 130 -2.50 -2.65 4.50
CA VAL A 130 -3.71 -3.10 5.20
C VAL A 130 -3.59 -4.57 5.60
N PRO A 131 -3.94 -4.95 6.85
CA PRO A 131 -4.13 -6.35 7.21
C PRO A 131 -5.39 -6.88 6.54
N GLN A 132 -5.40 -8.18 6.22
CA GLN A 132 -6.57 -8.83 5.64
C GLN A 132 -7.38 -9.54 6.71
N ALA A 133 -8.70 -9.40 6.63
CA ALA A 133 -9.63 -10.21 7.39
C ALA A 133 -10.05 -11.43 6.56
N THR A 134 -10.25 -12.56 7.21
CA THR A 134 -10.90 -13.71 6.62
C THR A 134 -12.40 -13.48 6.65
N VAL A 135 -12.99 -13.32 5.46
CA VAL A 135 -14.43 -13.14 5.24
C VAL A 135 -14.87 -13.91 4.00
N THR A 136 -16.14 -14.30 3.96
CA THR A 136 -16.76 -14.72 2.71
C THR A 136 -16.94 -13.50 1.81
N VAL A 137 -16.62 -13.64 0.53
CA VAL A 137 -16.82 -12.60 -0.49
C VAL A 137 -17.92 -13.07 -1.43
N ASP A 138 -19.00 -12.31 -1.49
CA ASP A 138 -20.22 -12.70 -2.21
C ASP A 138 -20.15 -12.43 -3.70
N ILE A 139 -19.50 -11.34 -4.08
CA ILE A 139 -19.30 -10.97 -5.47
C ILE A 139 -17.81 -11.16 -5.78
N PRO A 140 -17.45 -12.12 -6.64
CA PRO A 140 -16.05 -12.37 -6.97
C PRO A 140 -15.45 -11.13 -7.63
N ASN A 141 -14.24 -10.78 -7.23
CA ASN A 141 -13.47 -9.78 -7.95
C ASN A 141 -12.91 -10.41 -9.24
N THR A 142 -13.29 -9.86 -10.39
CA THR A 142 -12.84 -10.32 -11.72
C THR A 142 -11.57 -9.62 -12.21
N PHE A 143 -10.99 -8.73 -11.39
CA PHE A 143 -9.71 -8.11 -11.68
C PHE A 143 -8.58 -9.14 -11.69
N ASP A 144 -7.83 -9.18 -12.79
CA ASP A 144 -6.63 -10.01 -12.95
C ASP A 144 -5.41 -9.08 -13.12
N PRO A 145 -4.47 -9.06 -12.15
CA PRO A 145 -3.31 -8.19 -12.25
C PRO A 145 -2.32 -8.68 -13.30
N ASP A 146 -1.96 -7.76 -14.21
CA ASP A 146 -0.83 -7.97 -15.10
C ASP A 146 0.49 -7.54 -14.42
N TYR A 147 1.52 -8.33 -14.64
CA TYR A 147 2.86 -8.10 -14.12
C TYR A 147 3.86 -8.20 -15.26
N ARG A 148 4.63 -7.13 -15.47
CA ARG A 148 5.64 -7.11 -16.53
C ARG A 148 6.77 -8.11 -16.30
N LYS A 149 7.02 -8.46 -15.04
CA LYS A 149 7.95 -9.52 -14.61
C LYS A 149 7.30 -10.31 -13.49
N SER A 150 7.51 -11.63 -13.46
CA SER A 150 6.99 -12.50 -12.39
C SER A 150 7.44 -12.07 -10.98
N SER A 151 8.64 -11.50 -10.86
CA SER A 151 9.17 -10.94 -9.61
C SER A 151 8.34 -9.78 -9.06
N ASN A 152 7.59 -9.07 -9.91
CA ASN A 152 6.80 -7.89 -9.52
C ASN A 152 5.58 -8.26 -8.67
N LYS A 153 5.26 -9.56 -8.57
CA LYS A 153 4.24 -10.09 -7.64
C LYS A 153 4.63 -9.89 -6.18
N SER A 154 5.92 -9.97 -5.86
CA SER A 154 6.41 -9.88 -4.48
C SER A 154 7.28 -8.65 -4.23
N GLN A 155 7.88 -8.06 -5.28
CA GLN A 155 8.80 -6.94 -5.18
C GLN A 155 8.33 -5.72 -5.97
N SER A 156 8.73 -4.53 -5.53
CA SER A 156 8.44 -3.28 -6.24
C SER A 156 9.65 -2.88 -7.09
N ASN A 157 9.40 -2.51 -8.34
CA ASN A 157 10.34 -1.90 -9.27
C ASN A 157 10.08 -0.40 -9.45
N LEU A 158 9.22 0.20 -8.60
CA LEU A 158 8.79 1.60 -8.72
C LEU A 158 9.99 2.56 -8.75
N LYS A 159 11.03 2.27 -7.97
CA LYS A 159 12.27 3.06 -7.93
C LYS A 159 12.96 3.19 -9.29
N ASP A 160 12.84 2.17 -10.14
CA ASP A 160 13.49 2.13 -11.45
C ASP A 160 12.60 2.74 -12.53
N ASN A 161 11.28 2.70 -12.33
CA ASN A 161 10.29 3.06 -13.34
C ASN A 161 9.42 4.27 -12.96
N ILE A 162 9.81 5.06 -11.95
CA ILE A 162 9.01 6.18 -11.43
C ILE A 162 8.73 7.26 -12.50
N GLY A 163 9.61 7.39 -13.50
CA GLY A 163 9.44 8.30 -14.64
C GLY A 163 8.60 7.77 -15.78
N GLU A 164 8.06 6.55 -15.67
CA GLU A 164 7.24 5.98 -16.72
C GLU A 164 5.92 6.75 -16.86
N GLY A 165 5.58 7.11 -18.10
CA GLY A 165 4.36 7.86 -18.42
C GLY A 165 4.49 9.37 -18.27
N VAL A 166 5.61 9.88 -17.76
CA VAL A 166 5.92 11.31 -17.73
C VAL A 166 6.34 11.75 -19.14
N ARG A 167 5.67 12.78 -19.66
CA ARG A 167 5.82 13.32 -21.03
C ARG A 167 6.03 14.81 -21.00
#